data_AF-A0A533WPC8-F1
#
_entry.id   AF-A0A533WPC8-F1
#
_cell.length_a   1.000
_cell.length_b   1.000
_cell.length_c   1.000
_cell.angle_alpha   90.00
_cell.angle_beta   90.00
_cell.angle_gamma   90.00
#
_symmetry.space_group_name_H-M   'P 1'
#
loop_
_entity.id
_entity.type
_entity.pdbx_description
1 polymer ?
#
loop_
_entity_poly.entity_id
_entity_poly.type
_entity_poly.pdbx_seq_one_letter_code
_entity_poly.pdbx_strand_id
1 'polypeptide(L)'
;MNIITEEYDSPVMAKTCGCKPNKRKVTYSFLSESHSLCLDRKDLINAQLEACNKLIKYASDEDDRNAVEKEINELRMTLDLMT
;
A
#
# COMPACT_ATOMS: atom_id res chain seq x y z
N MET A 1 -24.62 -9.94 16.45
CA MET A 1 -23.59 -10.06 15.39
C MET A 1 -22.32 -9.44 15.94
N ASN A 2 -21.29 -10.24 16.20
CA ASN A 2 -20.01 -9.73 16.66
C ASN A 2 -19.22 -9.32 15.42
N ILE A 3 -19.49 -8.12 14.90
CA ILE A 3 -18.67 -7.55 13.84
C ILE A 3 -17.35 -7.16 14.50
N ILE A 4 -16.32 -7.99 14.30
CA ILE A 4 -14.95 -7.60 14.55
C ILE A 4 -14.69 -6.50 13.53
N THR A 5 -14.93 -5.25 13.91
CA THR A 5 -14.36 -4.10 13.23
C THR A 5 -12.88 -4.16 13.55
N GLU A 6 -12.13 -4.96 12.78
CA GLU A 6 -10.72 -4.69 12.61
C GLU A 6 -10.68 -3.26 12.08
N GLU A 7 -10.42 -2.32 12.99
CA GLU A 7 -10.15 -0.93 12.67
C GLU A 7 -8.95 -0.96 11.73
N TYR A 8 -9.22 -1.07 10.43
CA TYR A 8 -8.21 -0.89 9.41
C TYR A 8 -7.81 0.58 9.47
N ASP A 9 -6.80 0.81 10.29
CA ASP A 9 -6.16 2.09 10.60
C ASP A 9 -5.67 2.84 9.34
N SER A 10 -5.63 2.20 8.17
CA SER A 10 -5.29 2.85 6.90
C SER A 10 -6.41 2.67 5.86
N PRO A 11 -6.81 3.74 5.14
CA PRO A 11 -7.90 3.68 4.16
C PRO A 11 -7.54 2.88 2.89
N VAL A 12 -6.26 2.55 2.73
CA VAL A 12 -5.69 1.82 1.60
C VAL A 12 -5.09 0.51 2.09
N MET A 13 -5.41 -0.57 1.39
CA MET A 13 -4.76 -1.87 1.54
C MET A 13 -3.83 -2.11 0.34
N ALA A 14 -2.59 -2.49 0.62
CA ALA A 14 -1.61 -2.90 -0.38
C ALA A 14 -1.55 -4.43 -0.47
N LYS A 15 -1.41 -4.95 -1.69
CA LYS A 15 -1.22 -6.38 -1.98
C LYS A 15 -0.19 -6.54 -3.08
N THR A 16 0.68 -7.54 -2.94
CA THR A 16 1.52 -7.98 -4.04
C THR A 16 0.75 -8.94 -4.95
N CYS A 17 0.85 -8.72 -6.25
CA CYS A 17 0.21 -9.54 -7.28
C CYS A 17 1.23 -9.90 -8.36
N GLY A 18 1.20 -11.14 -8.82
CA GLY A 18 2.04 -11.65 -9.90
C GLY A 18 2.64 -13.02 -9.60
N CYS A 19 2.52 -13.97 -10.52
CA CYS A 19 3.03 -15.33 -10.34
C CYS A 19 4.48 -15.52 -10.81
N LYS A 20 5.12 -14.49 -11.36
CA LYS A 20 6.51 -14.55 -11.86
C LYS A 20 7.36 -13.57 -11.05
N PRO A 21 8.58 -13.97 -10.64
CA PRO A 21 9.41 -13.15 -9.75
C PRO A 21 9.63 -11.73 -10.32
N ASN A 22 10.17 -11.64 -11.54
CA ASN A 22 10.38 -10.33 -12.20
C ASN A 22 9.11 -9.60 -12.67
N LYS A 23 7.90 -10.02 -12.27
CA LYS A 23 6.65 -9.36 -12.61
C LYS A 23 5.75 -9.10 -11.41
N ARG A 24 6.24 -9.28 -10.18
CA ARG A 24 5.47 -8.87 -9.02
C ARG A 24 5.32 -7.37 -8.96
N LYS A 25 4.11 -6.94 -8.63
CA LYS A 25 3.70 -5.54 -8.53
C LYS A 25 2.88 -5.36 -7.27
N VAL A 26 2.97 -4.19 -6.68
CA VAL A 26 2.06 -3.78 -5.61
C VAL A 26 0.79 -3.21 -6.24
N THR A 27 -0.34 -3.58 -5.67
CA THR A 27 -1.67 -3.11 -6.06
C THR A 27 -2.38 -2.59 -4.83
N TYR A 28 -3.17 -1.52 -5.02
CA TYR A 28 -3.85 -0.83 -3.94
C TYR A 28 -5.36 -1.02 -4.06
N SER A 29 -6.03 -1.18 -2.93
CA SER A 29 -7.49 -1.22 -2.86
C SER A 29 -7.96 -0.35 -1.70
N PHE A 30 -8.97 0.48 -1.94
CA PHE A 30 -9.59 1.28 -0.88
C PHE A 30 -10.55 0.40 -0.09
N LEU A 31 -10.54 0.55 1.23
CA LEU A 31 -11.41 -0.23 2.12
C LEU A 31 -12.82 0.37 2.25
N SER A 32 -13.00 1.61 1.79
CA SER A 32 -14.30 2.27 1.74
C SER A 32 -14.37 3.18 0.51
N GLU A 33 -15.44 3.02 -0.29
CA GLU A 33 -15.65 3.74 -1.55
C GLU A 33 -15.72 5.27 -1.35
N SER A 34 -16.16 5.71 -0.18
CA SER A 34 -16.37 7.13 0.17
C SER A 34 -15.11 7.92 0.49
N HIS A 35 -13.96 7.26 0.75
CA HIS A 35 -12.70 7.96 1.08
C HIS A 35 -11.84 8.29 -0.14
N SER A 36 -12.10 7.67 -1.30
CA SER A 36 -11.34 7.92 -2.54
C SER A 36 -11.49 9.35 -3.08
N LEU A 37 -12.62 10.01 -2.77
CA LEU A 37 -12.99 11.33 -3.29
C LEU A 37 -12.48 12.51 -2.43
N CYS A 38 -12.00 12.26 -1.21
CA CYS A 38 -11.65 13.32 -0.25
C CYS A 38 -10.17 13.35 0.17
N LEU A 39 -9.33 12.43 -0.31
CA LEU A 39 -7.91 12.43 0.02
C LEU A 39 -7.12 13.32 -0.93
N ASP A 40 -6.36 14.25 -0.38
CA ASP A 40 -5.34 14.98 -1.14
C ASP A 40 -4.32 13.99 -1.72
N ARG A 41 -3.67 14.35 -2.83
CA ARG A 41 -2.65 13.47 -3.45
C ARG A 41 -1.54 13.13 -2.46
N LYS A 42 -1.16 14.07 -1.58
CA LYS A 42 -0.17 13.86 -0.54
C LYS A 42 -0.64 12.82 0.49
N ASP A 43 -1.87 12.97 0.98
CA ASP A 43 -2.49 12.02 1.90
C ASP A 43 -2.66 10.63 1.29
N LEU A 44 -2.99 10.55 0.00
CA LEU A 44 -3.08 9.27 -0.71
C LEU A 44 -1.72 8.55 -0.76
N ILE A 45 -0.63 9.27 -1.09
CA ILE A 45 0.72 8.70 -1.13
C ILE A 45 1.16 8.25 0.26
N ASN A 46 0.86 9.04 1.31
CA ASN A 46 1.12 8.64 2.69
C ASN A 46 0.36 7.37 3.06
N ALA A 47 -0.94 7.27 2.72
CA ALA A 47 -1.73 6.07 2.97
C ALA A 47 -1.18 4.83 2.24
N GLN A 48 -0.70 5.00 1.00
CA GLN A 48 -0.04 3.94 0.24
C GLN A 48 1.29 3.52 0.89
N LEU A 49 2.08 4.48 1.37
CA LEU A 49 3.32 4.21 2.11
C LEU A 49 3.06 3.41 3.38
N GLU A 50 2.04 3.78 4.16
CA GLU A 50 1.66 3.03 5.35
C GLU A 50 1.21 1.61 5.01
N ALA A 51 0.40 1.46 3.96
CA ALA A 51 -0.04 0.16 3.49
C ALA A 51 1.13 -0.74 3.04
N CYS A 52 2.09 -0.19 2.31
CA CYS A 52 3.31 -0.91 1.90
C CYS A 52 4.21 -1.27 3.09
N ASN A 53 4.37 -0.36 4.06
CA ASN A 53 5.11 -0.63 5.30
C ASN A 53 4.43 -1.69 6.18
N LYS A 54 3.10 -1.82 6.12
CA LYS A 54 2.38 -2.94 6.74
C LYS A 54 2.62 -4.22 5.93
N LEU A 55 2.48 -4.19 4.61
CA LEU A 55 2.65 -5.34 3.72
C LEU A 55 4.04 -5.98 3.80
N ILE A 56 5.12 -5.17 3.84
CA ILE A 56 6.50 -5.69 3.90
C ILE A 56 6.77 -6.51 5.17
N LYS A 57 6.08 -6.22 6.29
CA LYS A 57 6.22 -6.98 7.54
C LYS A 57 5.64 -8.39 7.44
N TYR A 58 4.68 -8.58 6.53
CA TYR A 58 4.03 -9.87 6.29
C TYR A 58 4.53 -10.57 5.02
N ALA A 59 5.33 -9.88 4.18
CA ALA A 59 5.95 -10.45 3.00
C ALA A 59 6.97 -11.52 3.40
N SER A 60 6.63 -12.78 3.18
CA SER A 60 7.50 -13.93 3.48
C SER A 60 8.43 -14.31 2.33
N ASP A 61 8.07 -13.91 1.10
CA ASP A 61 8.82 -14.20 -0.12
C ASP A 61 9.78 -13.04 -0.45
N GLU A 62 11.01 -13.35 -0.84
CA GLU A 62 12.04 -12.34 -1.13
C GLU A 62 11.62 -11.45 -2.32
N ASP A 63 10.94 -12.03 -3.30
CA ASP A 63 10.45 -11.32 -4.47
C ASP A 63 9.30 -10.36 -4.12
N ASP A 64 8.38 -10.79 -3.24
CA ASP A 64 7.38 -9.90 -2.64
C ASP A 64 8.03 -8.73 -1.91
N ARG A 65 9.02 -9.03 -1.07
CA ARG A 65 9.72 -8.02 -0.29
C ARG A 65 10.42 -7.00 -1.19
N ASN A 66 11.14 -7.46 -2.22
CA ASN A 66 11.83 -6.60 -3.16
C ASN A 66 10.84 -5.73 -3.96
N ALA A 67 9.70 -6.29 -4.39
CA ALA A 67 8.66 -5.52 -5.06
C ALA A 67 8.07 -4.43 -4.17
N VAL A 68 7.85 -4.72 -2.89
CA VAL A 68 7.33 -3.74 -1.92
C VAL A 68 8.37 -2.69 -1.55
N GLU A 69 9.64 -3.04 -1.35
CA GLU A 69 10.72 -2.08 -1.07
C GLU A 69 10.91 -1.10 -2.23
N LYS A 70 10.88 -1.61 -3.46
CA LYS A 70 10.96 -0.76 -4.66
C LYS A 70 9.81 0.24 -4.69
N GLU A 71 8.58 -0.23 -4.48
CA GLU A 71 7.39 0.61 -4.45
C GLU A 71 7.45 1.67 -3.34
N ILE A 72 7.89 1.31 -2.13
CA ILE A 72 8.09 2.28 -1.03
C ILE A 72 9.05 3.38 -1.46
N ASN A 73 10.15 3.02 -2.13
CA ASN A 73 11.12 4.00 -2.58
C ASN A 73 10.52 4.94 -3.65
N GLU A 74 9.80 4.40 -4.63
CA GLU A 74 9.13 5.19 -5.68
C GLU A 74 8.08 6.16 -5.09
N LEU A 75 7.28 5.70 -4.13
CA LEU A 75 6.32 6.55 -3.41
C LEU A 75 7.01 7.65 -2.59
N ARG A 76 8.12 7.35 -1.90
CA ARG A 76 8.90 8.37 -1.15
C ARG A 76 9.49 9.43 -2.07
N MET A 77 10.04 9.03 -3.21
CA MET A 77 10.57 9.97 -4.22
C MET A 77 9.46 10.86 -4.79
N THR A 78 8.26 10.29 -5.00
CA THR A 78 7.09 11.04 -5.47
C THR A 78 6.64 12.05 -4.44
N LEU A 79 6.62 11.67 -3.15
CA LEU A 79 6.26 12.56 -2.05
C LEU A 79 7.26 13.71 -1.86
N ASP A 80 8.56 13.43 -2.02
CA ASP A 80 9.63 14.41 -1.97
C ASP A 80 9.50 15.45 -3.09
N LEU A 81 9.18 15.03 -4.31
CA LEU A 81 8.94 15.93 -5.44
C LEU A 81 7.71 16.84 -5.26
N MET A 82 6.79 16.48 -4.37
CA MET A 82 5.60 17.27 -4.03
C MET A 82 5.82 18.24 -2.84
N THR A 83 6.99 18.21 -2.21
CA THR A 83 7.37 19.07 -1.07
C THR A 83 8.19 20.26 -1.55
#